data_AF-A0A7S0V765-F1
#
_entry.id   AF-A0A7S0V765-F1
#
_cell.length_a   1.000
_cell.length_b   1.000
_cell.length_c   1.000
_cell.angle_alpha   90.00
_cell.angle_beta   90.00
_cell.angle_gamma   90.00
#
_symmetry.space_group_name_H-M   'P 1'
#
loop_
_entity.id
_entity.type
_entity.pdbx_description
1 polymer ?
#
loop_
_entity_poly.entity_id
_entity_poly.type
_entity_poly.pdbx_seq_one_letter_code
_entity_poly.pdbx_strand_id
1 'polypeptide(L)'
;VDLGLGGPWDEPLDAAALEVLLHAPSKAQVNEVFLLAFRARHGQTDALVEKAAEKLGGGASKEETVRLLRAAKQLIMRAVYQSLDAEGVAGLLPRDFHEALGGLIGTIVAHHASEWRGLVIA
;
A
#
# COMPACT_ATOMS: atom_id res chain seq x y z
N VAL A 1 -14.57 -10.72 4.46
CA VAL A 1 -14.02 -10.51 3.09
C VAL A 1 -12.58 -10.96 3.14
N ASP A 2 -12.24 -12.08 2.52
CA ASP A 2 -10.84 -12.48 2.35
C ASP A 2 -10.12 -11.38 1.56
N LEU A 3 -8.99 -10.88 2.05
CA LEU A 3 -8.19 -9.92 1.26
C LEU A 3 -7.69 -10.55 -0.03
N GLY A 4 -7.87 -11.86 -0.25
CA GLY A 4 -7.53 -12.51 -1.51
C GLY A 4 -6.08 -12.23 -1.83
N LEU A 5 -5.20 -12.46 -0.84
CA LEU A 5 -3.76 -12.33 -1.01
C LEU A 5 -3.29 -13.55 -1.84
N GLY A 6 -3.79 -13.68 -3.06
CA GLY A 6 -3.13 -14.45 -4.10
C GLY A 6 -1.69 -13.96 -4.23
N GLY A 7 -0.79 -14.82 -4.69
CA GLY A 7 0.64 -14.50 -4.76
C GLY A 7 0.85 -13.11 -5.39
N PRO A 8 1.77 -12.27 -4.86
CA PRO A 8 1.89 -10.84 -5.22
C PRO A 8 2.29 -10.55 -6.67
N TRP A 9 2.37 -11.61 -7.48
CA TRP A 9 3.02 -11.67 -8.78
C TRP A 9 2.04 -11.85 -9.95
N ASP A 10 0.86 -12.41 -9.72
CA ASP A 10 -0.03 -12.83 -10.81
C ASP A 10 -1.15 -11.81 -11.13
N GLU A 11 -1.44 -10.87 -10.23
CA GLU A 11 -2.48 -9.86 -10.42
C GLU A 11 -1.90 -8.49 -10.78
N PRO A 12 -2.50 -7.74 -11.73
CA PRO A 12 -2.08 -6.37 -12.01
C PRO A 12 -2.31 -5.49 -10.77
N LEU A 13 -1.39 -4.56 -10.53
CA LEU A 13 -1.53 -3.59 -9.43
C LEU A 13 -2.75 -2.70 -9.71
N ASP A 14 -3.74 -2.72 -8.81
CA ASP A 14 -4.88 -1.80 -8.85
C ASP A 14 -4.44 -0.39 -8.40
N ALA A 15 -3.79 0.34 -9.32
CA ALA A 15 -3.25 1.65 -9.03
C ALA A 15 -4.35 2.66 -8.65
N ALA A 16 -5.54 2.57 -9.24
CA ALA A 16 -6.66 3.43 -8.89
C ALA A 16 -7.04 3.33 -7.40
N ALA A 17 -6.90 2.14 -6.79
CA ALA A 17 -7.13 1.97 -5.37
C ALA A 17 -6.10 2.69 -4.49
N LEU A 18 -4.87 2.94 -4.98
CA LEU A 18 -3.88 3.73 -4.26
C LEU A 18 -4.26 5.22 -4.21
N GLU A 19 -5.05 5.73 -5.16
CA GLU A 19 -5.48 7.14 -5.17
C GLU A 19 -6.44 7.47 -4.01
N VAL A 20 -7.05 6.46 -3.38
CA VAL A 20 -7.82 6.60 -2.14
C VAL A 20 -6.99 7.27 -1.03
N LEU A 21 -5.66 7.15 -1.08
CA LEU A 21 -4.73 7.83 -0.16
C LEU A 21 -4.84 9.36 -0.21
N LEU A 22 -5.41 9.96 -1.26
CA LEU A 22 -5.69 11.39 -1.35
C LEU A 22 -6.68 11.87 -0.28
N HIS A 23 -7.49 10.98 0.29
CA HIS A 23 -8.36 11.29 1.42
C HIS A 23 -7.60 11.44 2.74
N ALA A 24 -6.36 10.94 2.83
CA ALA A 24 -5.58 11.03 4.07
C ALA A 24 -5.28 12.50 4.42
N PRO A 25 -5.51 12.94 5.67
CA PRO A 25 -5.35 14.35 6.06
C PRO A 25 -3.87 14.77 6.16
N SER A 26 -2.92 13.83 6.08
CA SER A 26 -1.49 14.13 6.05
C SER A 26 -0.65 12.99 5.48
N LYS A 27 0.57 13.31 5.05
CA LYS A 27 1.59 12.34 4.60
C LYS A 27 1.91 11.28 5.67
N ALA A 28 1.85 11.65 6.95
CA ALA A 28 2.07 10.71 8.05
C ALA A 28 0.97 9.65 8.11
N GLN A 29 -0.29 10.01 7.84
CA GLN A 29 -1.39 9.04 7.79
C GLN A 29 -1.26 8.10 6.58
N VAL A 30 -0.80 8.61 5.43
CA VAL A 30 -0.46 7.75 4.27
C VAL A 30 0.59 6.70 4.67
N ASN A 31 1.66 7.11 5.37
CA ASN A 31 2.66 6.19 5.88
C ASN A 31 2.08 5.13 6.83
N GLU A 32 1.20 5.52 7.75
CA GLU A 32 0.52 4.58 8.64
C GLU A 32 -0.33 3.55 7.88
N VAL A 33 -0.98 3.93 6.79
CA VAL A 33 -1.70 2.98 5.93
C VAL A 33 -0.75 1.93 5.35
N PHE A 34 0.43 2.34 4.87
CA PHE A 34 1.44 1.38 4.37
C PHE A 34 1.96 0.46 5.46
N LEU A 35 2.19 0.96 6.68
CA LEU A 35 2.58 0.13 7.82
C LEU A 35 1.49 -0.89 8.18
N LEU A 36 0.21 -0.48 8.17
CA LEU A 36 -0.93 -1.37 8.39
C LEU A 36 -1.02 -2.43 7.29
N ALA A 37 -0.90 -2.05 6.02
CA ALA A 37 -0.91 -2.96 4.89
C ALA A 37 0.23 -3.99 4.98
N PHE A 38 1.46 -3.56 5.31
CA PHE A 38 2.58 -4.48 5.47
C PHE A 38 2.34 -5.50 6.59
N ARG A 39 1.87 -5.04 7.75
CA ARG A 39 1.65 -5.86 8.96
C ARG A 39 0.40 -6.74 8.87
N ALA A 40 -0.47 -6.51 7.89
CA ALA A 40 -1.68 -7.30 7.67
C ALA A 40 -1.35 -8.79 7.53
N ARG A 41 -1.90 -9.61 8.43
CA ARG A 41 -1.82 -11.07 8.37
C ARG A 41 -3.12 -11.68 7.83
N HIS A 42 -3.03 -12.88 7.29
CA HIS A 42 -4.23 -13.64 6.90
C HIS A 42 -5.24 -13.71 8.06
N GLY A 43 -6.49 -13.32 7.80
CA GLY A 43 -7.57 -13.33 8.78
C GLY A 43 -7.78 -12.04 9.60
N GLN A 44 -6.92 -11.02 9.48
CA GLN A 44 -7.07 -9.75 10.22
C GLN A 44 -7.83 -8.67 9.44
N THR A 45 -9.01 -8.98 8.93
CA THR A 45 -9.65 -8.14 7.89
C THR A 45 -10.42 -6.94 8.41
N ASP A 46 -11.43 -7.10 9.25
CA ASP A 46 -12.36 -5.98 9.52
C ASP A 46 -11.74 -4.88 10.40
N ALA A 47 -11.08 -5.25 11.51
CA ALA A 47 -10.43 -4.27 12.38
C ALA A 47 -9.26 -3.54 11.71
N LEU A 48 -8.58 -4.17 10.73
CA LEU A 48 -7.53 -3.52 9.95
C LEU A 48 -8.13 -2.50 8.98
N VAL A 49 -9.21 -2.87 8.30
CA VAL A 49 -9.93 -2.01 7.37
C VAL A 49 -10.49 -0.79 8.10
N GLU A 50 -11.08 -0.97 9.30
CA GLU A 50 -11.54 0.14 10.13
C GLU A 50 -10.40 1.09 10.49
N LYS A 51 -9.27 0.56 10.99
CA LYS A 51 -8.08 1.38 11.30
C LYS A 51 -7.55 2.12 10.08
N ALA A 52 -7.51 1.49 8.91
CA ALA A 52 -7.08 2.14 7.69
C ALA A 52 -8.06 3.24 7.26
N ALA A 53 -9.36 3.00 7.35
CA ALA A 53 -10.39 3.99 7.07
C ALA A 53 -10.29 5.22 8.00
N GLU A 54 -9.96 5.02 9.28
CA GLU A 54 -9.67 6.12 10.21
C GLU A 54 -8.48 6.97 9.75
N LYS A 55 -7.40 6.35 9.21
CA LYS A 55 -6.26 7.09 8.65
C LYS A 55 -6.62 7.90 7.40
N LEU A 56 -7.67 7.50 6.70
CA LEU A 56 -8.20 8.19 5.52
C LEU A 56 -9.21 9.29 5.88
N GLY A 57 -9.36 9.64 7.18
CA GLY A 57 -10.26 10.71 7.61
C GLY A 57 -11.75 10.41 7.38
N GLY A 58 -12.12 9.14 7.19
CA GLY A 58 -13.50 8.73 6.91
C GLY A 58 -13.99 9.03 5.49
N GLY A 59 -13.11 9.47 4.59
CA GLY A 59 -13.47 9.81 3.20
C GLY A 59 -13.65 8.61 2.26
N ALA A 60 -13.24 7.41 2.70
CA ALA A 60 -13.28 6.20 1.89
C ALA A 60 -14.28 5.17 2.43
N SER A 61 -14.98 4.49 1.54
CA SER A 61 -15.84 3.36 1.87
C SER A 61 -15.01 2.15 2.34
N LYS A 62 -15.71 1.18 2.95
CA LYS A 62 -15.11 -0.11 3.35
C LYS A 62 -14.48 -0.83 2.16
N GLU A 63 -15.14 -0.83 1.01
CA GLU A 63 -14.68 -1.52 -0.19
C GLU A 63 -13.44 -0.86 -0.79
N GLU A 64 -13.43 0.47 -0.90
CA GLU A 64 -12.26 1.24 -1.34
C GLU A 64 -11.07 1.01 -0.42
N THR A 65 -11.30 0.97 0.89
CA THR A 65 -10.24 0.71 1.88
C THR A 65 -9.68 -0.70 1.75
N VAL A 66 -10.52 -1.71 1.49
CA VAL A 66 -10.05 -3.09 1.22
C VAL A 66 -9.18 -3.14 -0.04
N ARG A 67 -9.63 -2.53 -1.13
CA ARG A 67 -8.87 -2.48 -2.39
C ARG A 67 -7.55 -1.75 -2.22
N LEU A 68 -7.55 -0.63 -1.50
CA LEU A 68 -6.35 0.13 -1.16
C LEU A 68 -5.35 -0.72 -0.38
N LEU A 69 -5.78 -1.40 0.68
CA LEU A 69 -4.89 -2.26 1.48
C LEU A 69 -4.30 -3.41 0.66
N ARG A 70 -5.08 -4.01 -0.25
CA ARG A 70 -4.59 -5.03 -1.18
C ARG A 70 -3.55 -4.46 -2.14
N ALA A 71 -3.85 -3.35 -2.81
CA ALA A 71 -2.93 -2.70 -3.75
C ALA A 71 -1.64 -2.25 -3.06
N ALA A 72 -1.74 -1.66 -1.86
CA ALA A 72 -0.59 -1.28 -1.06
C ALA A 72 0.28 -2.49 -0.71
N LYS A 73 -0.34 -3.60 -0.26
CA LYS A 73 0.39 -4.85 0.02
C LYS A 73 1.11 -5.38 -1.22
N GLN A 74 0.44 -5.44 -2.38
CA GLN A 74 1.06 -5.88 -3.63
C GLN A 74 2.26 -5.01 -4.00
N LEU A 75 2.13 -3.68 -3.93
CA LEU A 75 3.22 -2.75 -4.22
C LEU A 75 4.40 -2.95 -3.26
N ILE A 76 4.13 -3.06 -1.95
CA ILE A 76 5.16 -3.31 -0.94
C ILE A 76 5.92 -4.60 -1.25
N MET A 77 5.20 -5.70 -1.49
CA MET A 77 5.85 -6.99 -1.76
C MET A 77 6.73 -6.92 -3.01
N ARG A 78 6.23 -6.31 -4.11
CA ARG A 78 7.02 -6.13 -5.33
C ARG A 78 8.29 -5.33 -5.08
N ALA A 79 8.18 -4.20 -4.39
CA ALA A 79 9.31 -3.34 -4.06
C ALA A 79 10.36 -4.06 -3.19
N VAL A 80 9.91 -4.78 -2.16
CA VAL A 80 10.78 -5.53 -1.23
C VAL A 80 11.54 -6.65 -1.96
N TYR A 81 10.85 -7.46 -2.74
CA TYR A 81 11.46 -8.58 -3.46
C TYR A 81 12.39 -8.11 -4.59
N GLN A 82 12.03 -7.06 -5.30
CA GLN A 82 12.85 -6.50 -6.39
C GLN A 82 13.91 -5.50 -5.90
N SER A 83 13.94 -5.19 -4.60
CA SER A 83 14.88 -4.24 -4.00
C SER A 83 14.81 -2.83 -4.62
N LEU A 84 13.59 -2.37 -4.91
CA LEU A 84 13.37 -1.10 -5.59
C LEU A 84 13.67 0.09 -4.66
N ASP A 85 14.29 1.12 -5.21
CA ASP A 85 14.38 2.44 -4.61
C ASP A 85 13.11 3.27 -4.89
N ALA A 86 13.09 4.53 -4.47
CA ALA A 86 11.90 5.37 -4.59
C ALA A 86 11.46 5.58 -6.05
N GLU A 87 12.43 5.74 -6.97
CA GLU A 87 12.16 5.90 -8.40
C GLU A 87 11.64 4.58 -9.01
N GLY A 88 12.24 3.45 -8.65
CA GLY A 88 11.78 2.13 -9.06
C GLY A 88 10.35 1.83 -8.60
N VAL A 89 10.00 2.21 -7.36
CA VAL A 89 8.63 2.06 -6.84
C VAL A 89 7.66 2.97 -7.61
N ALA A 90 8.01 4.23 -7.85
CA ALA A 90 7.19 5.13 -8.65
C ALA A 90 7.00 4.62 -10.08
N GLY A 91 8.03 3.97 -10.66
CA GLY A 91 7.98 3.33 -11.97
C GLY A 91 7.04 2.13 -12.08
N LEU A 92 6.55 1.58 -10.95
CA LEU A 92 5.49 0.56 -10.95
C LEU A 92 4.08 1.14 -11.16
N LEU A 93 3.92 2.46 -11.03
CA LEU A 93 2.64 3.14 -11.17
C LEU A 93 2.40 3.54 -12.64
N PRO A 94 1.14 3.65 -13.09
CA PRO A 94 0.80 4.15 -14.41
C PRO A 94 1.34 5.57 -14.66
N ARG A 95 1.60 5.91 -15.93
CA ARG A 95 2.15 7.23 -16.32
C ARG A 95 1.21 8.40 -15.99
N ASP A 96 -0.09 8.15 -15.95
CA ASP A 96 -1.16 9.10 -15.64
C ASP A 96 -1.52 9.13 -14.15
N PHE A 97 -0.81 8.37 -13.31
CA PHE A 97 -1.01 8.38 -11.87
C PHE A 97 -0.65 9.74 -11.25
N HIS A 98 -1.35 10.11 -10.18
CA HIS A 98 -1.13 11.38 -9.48
C HIS A 98 0.34 11.56 -9.01
N GLU A 99 1.11 12.42 -9.69
CA GLU A 99 2.57 12.54 -9.57
C GLU A 99 3.07 12.73 -8.12
N ALA A 100 2.51 13.71 -7.40
CA ALA A 100 2.95 13.99 -6.03
C ALA A 100 2.63 12.84 -5.05
N LEU A 101 1.56 12.08 -5.32
CA LEU A 101 1.21 10.91 -4.53
C LEU A 101 2.15 9.75 -4.87
N GLY A 102 2.45 9.54 -6.15
CA GLY A 102 3.42 8.55 -6.60
C GLY A 102 4.81 8.75 -5.99
N GLY A 103 5.31 10.00 -5.97
CA GLY A 103 6.57 10.33 -5.32
C GLY A 103 6.55 10.10 -3.80
N LEU A 104 5.43 10.40 -3.14
CA LEU A 104 5.25 10.12 -1.70
C LEU A 104 5.25 8.61 -1.42
N ILE A 105 4.49 7.83 -2.20
CA ILE A 105 4.44 6.38 -2.10
C ILE A 105 5.83 5.78 -2.31
N GLY A 106 6.54 6.21 -3.35
CA GLY A 106 7.90 5.78 -3.64
C GLY A 106 8.83 6.02 -2.45
N THR A 107 8.76 7.21 -1.87
CA THR A 107 9.56 7.57 -0.68
C THR A 107 9.22 6.70 0.53
N ILE A 108 7.93 6.51 0.84
CA ILE A 108 7.48 5.71 1.99
C ILE A 108 7.95 4.26 1.84
N VAL A 109 7.69 3.64 0.69
CA VAL A 109 8.02 2.23 0.47
C VAL A 109 9.53 2.02 0.50
N ALA A 110 10.30 2.85 -0.19
CA ALA A 110 11.76 2.74 -0.21
C ALA A 110 12.39 2.95 1.18
N HIS A 111 11.82 3.86 1.99
CA HIS A 111 12.27 4.09 3.36
C HIS A 111 12.17 2.83 4.23
N HIS A 112 11.08 2.08 4.12
CA HIS A 112 10.85 0.86 4.92
C HIS A 112 11.34 -0.44 4.24
N ALA A 113 11.66 -0.40 2.95
CA ALA A 113 11.95 -1.60 2.15
C ALA A 113 13.06 -2.47 2.75
N SER A 114 14.13 -1.86 3.29
CA SER A 114 15.24 -2.61 3.91
C SER A 114 14.79 -3.39 5.15
N GLU A 115 13.98 -2.79 6.03
CA GLU A 115 13.45 -3.45 7.22
C GLU A 115 12.47 -4.57 6.82
N TRP A 116 11.53 -4.25 5.95
CA TRP A 116 10.52 -5.20 5.49
C TRP A 116 11.13 -6.39 4.77
N ARG A 117 12.22 -6.19 4.00
CA ARG A 117 12.97 -7.28 3.38
C ARG A 117 13.53 -8.26 4.40
N GLY A 118 14.10 -7.77 5.48
CA GLY A 118 14.60 -8.61 6.58
C GLY A 118 13.50 -9.41 7.28
N LEU A 119 12.25 -8.98 7.20
CA LEU A 119 11.09 -9.69 7.77
C LEU A 119 10.41 -10.66 6.80
N VAL A 120 10.61 -10.47 5.49
CA VAL A 120 9.95 -11.24 4.43
C VAL A 120 10.86 -12.32 3.83
N ILE A 121 12.16 -12.03 3.67
CA ILE A 121 13.12 -12.90 2.96
C ILE A 121 14.00 -13.71 3.93
N ALA A 122 14.05 -13.34 5.21
CA ALA A 122 14.75 -14.11 6.25
C ALA A 122 13.99 -15.38 6.62
#